data_AF-X8C9Y3-F1
#
_entry.id   AF-X8C9Y3-F1
#
_cell.length_a   1.000
_cell.length_b   1.000
_cell.length_c   1.000
_cell.angle_alpha   90.00
_cell.angle_beta   90.00
_cell.angle_gamma   90.00
#
_symmetry.space_group_name_H-M   'P 1'
#
loop_
_entity.id
_entity.type
_entity.pdbx_description
1 polymer ?
#
loop_
_entity_poly.entity_id
_entity_poly.type
_entity_poly.pdbx_seq_one_letter_code
_entity_poly.pdbx_strand_id
1 'polypeptide(L)'
;MIEAIMADADGAKNLFRGKALTATEHNGLVLEVTDLPAVTRSNVIVPESVWSEIDLNVAAVTTHRELMTNLALGVRRGVLLAGPPGVGKTVISQVIARELLGAFTVIIVDARAGQSTLAGVYKEAHTLGRH
;
A
#
# COMPACT_ATOMS: atom_id res chain seq x y z
N MET A 1 21.93 26.38 6.65
CA MET A 1 20.44 26.34 6.73
C MET A 1 19.81 25.24 5.87
N ILE A 2 20.52 24.63 4.89
CA ILE A 2 20.01 23.51 4.07
C ILE A 2 20.25 22.12 4.71
N GLU A 3 21.23 21.99 5.61
CA GLU A 3 21.54 20.70 6.28
C GLU A 3 20.56 20.29 7.38
N ALA A 4 19.83 21.25 7.98
CA ALA A 4 18.89 20.95 9.06
C ALA A 4 17.58 20.27 8.59
N ILE A 5 17.20 20.45 7.32
CA ILE A 5 15.99 19.83 6.73
C ILE A 5 16.27 18.35 6.35
N MET A 6 17.52 17.99 6.07
CA MET A 6 17.87 16.61 5.72
C MET A 6 18.01 15.70 6.95
N ALA A 7 18.39 16.25 8.11
CA ALA A 7 18.44 15.50 9.38
C ALA A 7 17.04 15.14 9.91
N ASP A 8 16.04 16.00 9.65
CA ASP A 8 14.65 15.73 10.02
C ASP A 8 13.98 14.72 9.05
N ALA A 9 14.48 14.61 7.82
CA ALA A 9 13.99 13.64 6.83
C ALA A 9 14.34 12.19 7.19
N ASP A 10 15.48 11.91 7.81
CA ASP A 10 15.80 10.54 8.26
C ASP A 10 15.03 10.13 9.53
N GLY A 11 14.69 11.10 10.40
CA GLY A 11 13.73 10.89 11.48
C GLY A 11 12.30 10.66 10.94
N ALA A 12 11.84 11.52 10.04
CA ALA A 12 10.52 11.45 9.41
C ALA A 12 10.28 10.19 8.56
N LYS A 13 11.32 9.59 7.98
CA LYS A 13 11.19 8.34 7.19
C LYS A 13 10.90 7.11 8.04
N ASN A 14 11.49 7.00 9.24
CA ASN A 14 11.15 5.93 10.20
C ASN A 14 9.77 6.17 10.84
N LEU A 15 9.26 7.42 10.81
CA LEU A 15 7.95 7.81 11.33
C LEU A 15 6.78 7.18 10.56
N PHE A 16 6.97 6.75 9.30
CA PHE A 16 5.94 6.14 8.47
C PHE A 16 5.98 4.61 8.44
N ARG A 17 7.04 4.00 8.98
CA ARG A 17 7.18 2.55 9.01
C ARG A 17 6.01 1.94 9.76
N GLY A 18 5.34 0.99 9.11
CA GLY A 18 4.20 0.29 9.69
C GLY A 18 2.94 1.15 9.80
N LYS A 19 2.89 2.32 9.15
CA LYS A 19 1.71 3.20 9.09
C LYS A 19 1.07 3.17 7.70
N ALA A 20 -0.19 3.57 7.66
CA ALA A 20 -0.88 3.89 6.42
C ALA A 20 -0.75 5.39 6.11
N LEU A 21 -0.53 5.69 4.84
CA LEU A 21 -0.51 7.04 4.28
C LEU A 21 -1.66 7.16 3.27
N THR A 22 -2.32 8.30 3.22
CA THR A 22 -3.23 8.65 2.14
C THR A 22 -2.52 9.59 1.19
N ALA A 23 -2.49 9.22 -0.09
CA ALA A 23 -2.01 10.03 -1.19
C ALA A 23 -3.20 10.76 -1.83
N THR A 24 -3.19 12.08 -1.72
CA THR A 24 -4.18 12.97 -2.34
C THR A 24 -3.49 13.93 -3.30
N GLU A 25 -4.24 14.44 -4.27
CA GLU A 25 -3.77 15.52 -5.13
C GLU A 25 -4.47 16.82 -4.74
N HIS A 26 -3.67 17.78 -4.30
CA HIS A 26 -4.09 19.14 -3.99
C HIS A 26 -2.92 20.10 -4.26
N ASN A 27 -2.87 20.66 -5.47
CA ASN A 27 -1.75 21.49 -5.95
C ASN A 27 -0.40 20.73 -5.95
N GLY A 28 -0.48 19.43 -6.23
CA GLY A 28 0.64 18.51 -6.08
C GLY A 28 0.27 17.30 -5.23
N LEU A 29 1.19 16.33 -5.17
CA LEU A 29 1.02 15.14 -4.35
C LEU A 29 1.22 15.48 -2.88
N VAL A 30 0.24 15.12 -2.06
CA VAL A 30 0.31 15.22 -0.60
C VAL A 30 0.21 13.81 -0.01
N LEU A 31 1.10 13.47 0.92
CA LEU A 31 1.05 12.22 1.69
C LEU A 31 0.79 12.54 3.16
N GLU A 32 -0.30 12.01 3.72
CA GLU A 32 -0.66 12.20 5.12
C GLU A 32 -0.84 10.87 5.83
N VAL A 33 -0.37 10.78 7.08
CA VAL A 33 -0.65 9.61 7.92
C VAL A 33 -2.14 9.51 8.16
N THR A 34 -2.67 8.30 7.98
CA THR A 34 -4.11 8.02 8.11
C THR A 34 -4.31 6.80 8.98
N ASP A 35 -5.32 6.87 9.85
CA ASP A 35 -5.79 5.71 10.59
C ASP A 35 -6.67 4.86 9.68
N LEU A 36 -6.37 3.56 9.65
CA LEU A 36 -7.24 2.60 8.97
C LEU A 36 -8.44 2.27 9.86
N PRO A 37 -9.66 2.15 9.27
CA PRO A 37 -10.81 1.69 10.02
C PRO A 37 -10.55 0.29 10.61
N ALA A 38 -11.18 0.01 11.76
CA ALA A 38 -11.03 -1.25 12.48
C ALA A 38 -11.84 -2.40 11.82
N VAL A 39 -11.57 -2.65 10.54
CA VAL A 39 -12.18 -3.72 9.75
C VAL A 39 -11.26 -4.93 9.68
N THR A 40 -11.87 -6.11 9.59
CA THR A 40 -11.23 -7.42 9.52
C THR A 40 -11.87 -8.25 8.41
N ARG A 41 -11.27 -9.40 8.05
CA ARG A 41 -11.85 -10.32 7.06
C ARG A 41 -13.29 -10.71 7.40
N SER A 42 -13.64 -10.82 8.68
CA SER A 42 -15.01 -11.14 9.14
C SER A 42 -16.04 -10.05 8.81
N ASN A 43 -15.61 -8.83 8.50
CA ASN A 43 -16.49 -7.73 8.07
C ASN A 43 -16.83 -7.80 6.57
N VAL A 44 -16.28 -8.76 5.82
CA VAL A 44 -16.45 -8.86 4.37
C VAL A 44 -16.99 -10.24 4.02
N ILE A 45 -18.08 -10.25 3.25
CA ILE A 45 -18.67 -11.48 2.71
C ILE A 45 -18.21 -11.63 1.26
N VAL A 46 -17.21 -12.49 1.05
CA VAL A 46 -16.73 -12.92 -0.27
C VAL A 46 -16.40 -14.42 -0.26
N PRO A 47 -16.39 -15.09 -1.41
CA PRO A 47 -15.90 -16.47 -1.49
C PRO A 47 -14.47 -16.59 -0.96
N GLU A 48 -14.16 -17.69 -0.30
CA GLU A 48 -12.82 -17.96 0.25
C GLU A 48 -11.73 -17.90 -0.83
N SER A 49 -12.05 -18.30 -2.06
CA SER A 49 -11.13 -18.21 -3.20
C SER A 49 -10.61 -16.80 -3.47
N VAL A 50 -11.39 -15.76 -3.16
CA VAL A 50 -10.97 -14.35 -3.30
C VAL A 50 -9.85 -14.04 -2.29
N TRP A 51 -9.98 -14.51 -1.05
CA TRP A 51 -8.94 -14.34 -0.04
C TRP A 51 -7.67 -15.11 -0.41
N SER A 52 -7.81 -16.35 -0.87
CA SER A 52 -6.67 -17.16 -1.31
C SER A 52 -5.89 -16.50 -2.45
N GLU A 53 -6.59 -15.87 -3.41
CA GLU A 53 -5.93 -15.14 -4.49
C GLU A 53 -5.21 -13.88 -3.98
N ILE A 54 -5.83 -13.13 -3.08
CA ILE A 54 -5.20 -11.95 -2.47
C ILE A 54 -3.95 -12.35 -1.68
N ASP A 55 -4.04 -13.38 -0.85
CA ASP A 55 -2.93 -13.86 -0.02
C ASP A 55 -1.74 -14.30 -0.89
N LEU A 56 -2.01 -15.01 -1.99
CA LEU A 56 -0.98 -15.39 -2.96
C LEU A 56 -0.29 -14.17 -3.58
N ASN A 57 -1.06 -13.14 -3.95
CA ASN A 57 -0.50 -11.91 -4.53
C ASN A 57 0.29 -11.09 -3.51
N VAL A 58 -0.21 -10.99 -2.27
CA VAL A 58 0.49 -10.32 -1.17
C VAL A 58 1.80 -11.04 -0.88
N ALA A 59 1.78 -12.36 -0.68
CA ALA A 59 2.97 -13.16 -0.44
C ALA A 59 4.00 -13.01 -1.58
N ALA A 60 3.53 -12.96 -2.83
CA ALA A 60 4.40 -12.78 -3.97
C ALA A 60 5.15 -11.43 -3.96
N VAL A 61 4.52 -10.36 -3.47
CA VAL A 61 5.12 -9.03 -3.41
C VAL A 61 5.99 -8.83 -2.16
N THR A 62 5.69 -9.53 -1.06
CA THR A 62 6.40 -9.40 0.22
C THR A 62 7.57 -10.38 0.39
N THR A 63 7.60 -11.48 -0.38
CA THR A 63 8.69 -12.47 -0.31
C THR A 63 9.95 -11.98 -1.03
N HIS A 64 11.12 -12.36 -0.51
CA HIS A 64 12.41 -12.06 -1.15
C HIS A 64 12.43 -12.58 -2.60
N ARG A 65 12.78 -11.69 -3.52
CA ARG A 65 12.84 -11.90 -4.98
C ARG A 65 13.48 -13.23 -5.40
N GLU A 66 14.45 -13.73 -4.64
CA GLU A 66 15.12 -15.03 -4.89
C GLU A 66 14.15 -16.22 -4.82
N LEU A 67 13.29 -16.29 -3.80
CA LEU A 67 12.36 -17.41 -3.61
C LEU A 67 11.29 -17.44 -4.72
N MET A 68 10.83 -16.25 -5.13
CA MET A 68 9.91 -16.07 -6.26
C MET A 68 10.53 -16.41 -7.62
N THR A 69 11.79 -16.05 -7.80
CA THR A 69 12.56 -16.37 -9.02
C THR A 69 12.81 -17.87 -9.12
N ASN A 70 13.09 -18.54 -7.99
CA ASN A 70 13.21 -20.00 -7.90
C ASN A 70 11.88 -20.72 -8.23
N LEU A 71 10.74 -20.08 -7.99
CA LEU A 71 9.40 -20.59 -8.34
C LEU A 71 8.95 -20.18 -9.76
N ALA A 72 9.78 -19.48 -10.54
CA ALA A 72 9.46 -18.92 -11.86
C ALA A 72 8.22 -17.98 -11.88
N LEU A 73 7.88 -17.36 -10.74
CA LEU A 73 6.76 -16.44 -10.62
C LEU A 73 7.26 -15.00 -10.84
N GLY A 74 6.77 -14.33 -11.90
CA GLY A 74 7.12 -12.94 -12.19
C GLY A 74 6.77 -11.97 -11.04
N VAL A 75 7.71 -11.08 -10.70
CA VAL A 75 7.73 -10.24 -9.47
C VAL A 75 6.88 -8.96 -9.58
N ARG A 76 6.06 -8.81 -10.64
CA ARG A 76 5.12 -7.69 -10.77
C ARG A 76 3.70 -8.22 -10.82
N ARG A 77 3.08 -8.35 -9.66
CA ARG A 77 1.64 -8.67 -9.56
C ARG A 77 0.93 -7.52 -8.89
N GLY A 78 -0.14 -7.06 -9.53
CA GLY A 78 -1.10 -6.12 -8.96
C GLY A 78 -2.46 -6.82 -8.92
N VAL A 79 -3.20 -6.63 -7.84
CA VAL A 79 -4.56 -7.15 -7.70
C VAL A 79 -5.54 -6.06 -8.12
N LEU A 80 -6.42 -6.35 -9.07
CA LEU A 80 -7.54 -5.49 -9.41
C LEU A 80 -8.83 -6.05 -8.81
N LEU A 81 -9.39 -5.37 -7.81
CA LEU A 81 -10.68 -5.72 -7.25
C LEU A 81 -11.79 -5.13 -8.15
N ALA A 82 -12.42 -5.96 -8.99
CA ALA A 82 -13.50 -5.55 -9.90
C ALA A 82 -14.86 -6.18 -9.52
N GLY A 83 -15.97 -5.49 -9.84
CA GLY A 83 -17.35 -5.96 -9.60
C GLY A 83 -18.31 -4.85 -9.14
N PRO A 84 -19.57 -5.20 -8.78
CA PRO A 84 -20.62 -4.22 -8.50
C PRO A 84 -20.29 -3.29 -7.32
N PRO A 85 -20.81 -2.05 -7.28
CA PRO A 85 -20.69 -1.20 -6.11
C PRO A 85 -21.35 -1.86 -4.88
N GLY A 86 -20.77 -1.66 -3.70
CA GLY A 86 -21.31 -2.20 -2.44
C GLY A 86 -20.88 -3.61 -2.06
N VAL A 87 -20.14 -4.34 -2.91
CA VAL A 87 -19.67 -5.73 -2.60
C VAL A 87 -18.38 -5.78 -1.78
N GLY A 88 -18.08 -4.74 -1.00
CA GLY A 88 -16.98 -4.76 -0.03
C GLY A 88 -15.56 -4.54 -0.58
N LYS A 89 -15.37 -4.12 -1.83
CA LYS A 89 -14.03 -3.92 -2.44
C LYS A 89 -13.14 -2.97 -1.64
N THR A 90 -13.70 -1.82 -1.26
CA THR A 90 -13.00 -0.84 -0.43
C THR A 90 -12.65 -1.43 0.93
N VAL A 91 -13.57 -2.21 1.52
CA VAL A 91 -13.35 -2.86 2.81
C VAL A 91 -12.25 -3.92 2.69
N ILE A 92 -12.20 -4.71 1.61
CA ILE A 92 -11.10 -5.66 1.33
C ILE A 92 -9.76 -4.93 1.30
N SER A 93 -9.65 -3.84 0.53
CA SER A 93 -8.40 -3.06 0.48
C SER A 93 -7.98 -2.53 1.86
N GLN A 94 -8.94 -2.10 2.69
CA GLN A 94 -8.67 -1.64 4.05
C GLN A 94 -8.22 -2.77 4.98
N VAL A 95 -8.85 -3.95 4.88
CA VAL A 95 -8.46 -5.15 5.64
C VAL A 95 -7.02 -5.54 5.31
N ILE A 96 -6.68 -5.62 4.02
CA ILE A 96 -5.33 -5.98 3.57
C ILE A 96 -4.31 -4.91 3.98
N ALA A 97 -4.65 -3.63 3.82
CA ALA A 97 -3.80 -2.54 4.28
C ALA A 97 -3.48 -2.68 5.78
N ARG A 98 -4.47 -3.04 6.59
CA ARG A 98 -4.32 -3.23 8.04
C ARG A 98 -3.47 -4.46 8.39
N GLU A 99 -3.63 -5.56 7.67
CA GLU A 99 -2.83 -6.78 7.85
C GLU A 99 -1.34 -6.57 7.51
N LEU A 100 -1.04 -5.62 6.64
CA LEU A 100 0.32 -5.27 6.22
C LEU A 100 1.01 -4.23 7.12
N LEU A 101 0.24 -3.54 7.98
CA LEU A 101 0.82 -2.58 8.92
C LEU A 101 1.83 -3.25 9.87
N GLY A 102 2.72 -2.44 10.44
CA GLY A 102 3.86 -2.89 11.23
C GLY A 102 5.04 -3.41 10.39
N ALA A 103 4.78 -4.27 9.41
CA ALA A 103 5.83 -4.80 8.52
C ALA A 103 6.10 -3.87 7.33
N PHE A 104 5.04 -3.25 6.78
CA PHE A 104 5.11 -2.40 5.60
C PHE A 104 4.50 -1.02 5.84
N THR A 105 4.97 -0.03 5.09
CA THR A 105 4.26 1.23 4.91
C THR A 105 3.24 1.04 3.79
N VAL A 106 1.98 1.37 4.06
CA VAL A 106 0.90 1.22 3.08
C VAL A 106 0.49 2.59 2.56
N ILE A 107 0.37 2.77 1.25
CA ILE A 107 -0.08 4.03 0.64
C ILE A 107 -1.44 3.79 -0.03
N ILE A 108 -2.47 4.45 0.48
CA ILE A 108 -3.80 4.48 -0.12
C ILE A 108 -3.85 5.66 -1.07
N VAL A 109 -4.09 5.39 -2.35
CA VAL A 109 -4.16 6.44 -3.37
C VAL A 109 -5.63 6.76 -3.65
N ASP A 110 -6.01 8.03 -3.48
CA ASP A 110 -7.34 8.46 -3.85
C ASP A 110 -7.53 8.46 -5.38
N ALA A 111 -8.78 8.61 -5.82
CA ALA A 111 -9.10 8.58 -7.24
C ALA A 111 -8.42 9.71 -8.03
N ARG A 112 -8.23 10.90 -7.45
CA ARG A 112 -7.64 12.05 -8.15
C ARG A 112 -6.13 11.88 -8.29
N ALA A 113 -5.44 11.58 -7.20
CA ALA A 113 -4.02 11.29 -7.18
C ALA A 113 -3.66 10.12 -8.11
N GLY A 114 -4.50 9.09 -8.16
CA GLY A 114 -4.34 7.97 -9.08
C GLY A 114 -4.40 8.38 -10.56
N GLN A 115 -5.16 9.43 -10.90
CA GLN A 115 -5.30 9.91 -12.27
C GLN A 115 -4.24 10.95 -12.65
N SER A 116 -3.83 11.82 -11.72
CA SER A 116 -3.01 13.00 -12.02
C SER A 116 -1.55 12.90 -11.55
N THR A 117 -1.27 12.13 -10.49
CA THR A 117 0.04 12.16 -9.80
C THR A 117 0.59 10.79 -9.43
N LEU A 118 0.09 9.72 -10.04
CA LEU A 118 0.50 8.35 -9.73
C LEU A 118 2.02 8.11 -9.89
N ALA A 119 2.66 8.74 -10.89
CA ALA A 119 4.12 8.70 -11.03
C ALA A 119 4.86 9.31 -9.83
N GLY A 120 4.30 10.39 -9.26
CA GLY A 120 4.79 10.99 -8.02
C GLY A 120 4.65 10.03 -6.84
N VAL A 121 3.51 9.33 -6.74
CA VAL A 121 3.28 8.32 -5.69
C VAL A 121 4.34 7.22 -5.75
N TYR A 122 4.63 6.70 -6.96
CA TYR A 122 5.68 5.68 -7.12
C TYR A 122 7.07 6.19 -6.73
N LYS A 123 7.41 7.43 -7.10
CA LYS A 123 8.68 8.05 -6.75
C LYS A 123 8.83 8.16 -5.23
N GLU A 124 7.78 8.58 -4.55
CA GLU A 124 7.78 8.74 -3.09
C GLU A 124 7.83 7.39 -2.38
N ALA A 125 7.04 6.42 -2.83
CA ALA A 125 7.06 5.04 -2.33
C ALA A 125 8.46 4.41 -2.46
N HIS A 126 9.16 4.64 -3.58
CA HIS A 126 10.53 4.14 -3.77
C HIS A 126 11.53 4.82 -2.83
N THR A 127 11.33 6.10 -2.54
CA THR A 127 12.18 6.86 -1.61
C THR A 127 11.99 6.37 -0.18
N LEU A 128 10.75 6.00 0.20
CA LEU A 128 10.41 5.46 1.51
C LEU A 128 10.96 4.04 1.75
N GLY A 129 11.09 3.21 0.70
CA GLY A 129 11.49 1.80 0.82
C GLY A 129 12.98 1.49 0.65
N ARG A 130 13.86 2.50 0.55
CA ARG A 130 15.27 2.31 0.17
C ARG A 130 16.26 2.07 1.33
N HIS A 131 15.79 2.09 2.57
CA HIS A 131 16.56 1.84 3.81
C HIS A 131 15.69 1.13 4.86
#